data_AF-A0A7K3G1P5-F1
#
_entry.id   AF-A0A7K3G1P5-F1
#
_cell.length_a   1.000
_cell.length_b   1.000
_cell.length_c   1.000
_cell.angle_alpha   90.00
_cell.angle_beta   90.00
_cell.angle_gamma   90.00
#
_symmetry.space_group_name_H-M   'P 1'
#
loop_
_entity.id
_entity.type
_entity.pdbx_description
1 polymer ?
#
loop_
_entity_poly.entity_id
_entity_poly.type
_entity_poly.pdbx_seq_one_letter_code
_entity_poly.pdbx_strand_id
1 'polypeptide(L)'
;MSGVDTVRGIAYQQAQGVLEAIGLLEDPTLGSVRVEGTDDAVDIELLARDGTLSHAIQVKVRAPDYTWGESALLAVLKRWAVLPDAAHASFEFLTDGRLGPSGRRVQQALEAAAEGRTGPLAELLGAGVDDPVCIALGKARIRQDPHSTSALLARAEHQVTAMLPSARTEADLREQAAKAVDRLFRALFDFASNPEPQLREMDRQRIAALLGVPAEQSPAQRWSAVRKRYLEAARSCIEQEVIAPAVAGIQMRDPSVLRQHASGGQKLRVGELLSGRGPVVLAGRTGTGSVKISV
;
A
#
# COMPACT_ATOMS: atom_id res chain seq x y z
N MET A 1 27.46 -10.06 4.25
CA MET A 1 26.28 -10.07 5.13
C MET A 1 26.23 -11.44 5.80
N SER A 2 26.04 -11.48 7.11
CA SER A 2 25.94 -12.73 7.87
C SER A 2 24.61 -13.43 7.57
N GLY A 3 24.52 -14.74 7.82
CA GLY A 3 23.31 -15.53 7.49
C GLY A 3 22.02 -14.99 8.12
N VAL A 4 22.09 -14.32 9.27
CA VAL A 4 20.89 -13.79 9.96
C VAL A 4 20.27 -12.61 9.21
N ASP A 5 21.08 -11.71 8.64
CA ASP A 5 20.58 -10.57 7.89
C ASP A 5 19.90 -11.00 6.58
N THR A 6 20.45 -12.03 5.93
CA THR A 6 19.87 -12.63 4.73
C THR A 6 18.51 -13.27 5.04
N VAL A 7 18.43 -14.09 6.09
CA VAL A 7 17.16 -14.72 6.50
C VAL A 7 16.12 -13.67 6.87
N ARG A 8 16.52 -12.61 7.59
CA ARG A 8 15.62 -11.49 7.91
C ARG A 8 15.11 -10.79 6.65
N GLY A 9 15.99 -10.52 5.68
CA GLY A 9 15.61 -9.91 4.41
C GLY A 9 14.57 -10.73 3.66
N ILE A 10 14.83 -12.03 3.50
CA ILE A 10 13.91 -12.96 2.83
C ILE A 10 12.57 -13.02 3.55
N ALA A 11 12.57 -13.19 4.87
CA ALA A 11 11.33 -13.27 5.64
C ALA A 11 10.49 -11.99 5.54
N TYR A 12 11.14 -10.81 5.58
CA TYR A 12 10.47 -9.52 5.44
C TYR A 12 9.88 -9.33 4.02
N GLN A 13 10.64 -9.64 2.98
CA GLN A 13 10.16 -9.58 1.59
C GLN A 13 8.98 -10.51 1.36
N GLN A 14 9.02 -11.74 1.86
CA GLN A 14 7.93 -12.70 1.71
C GLN A 14 6.65 -12.25 2.43
N ALA A 15 6.77 -11.67 3.63
CA ALA A 15 5.61 -11.10 4.32
C ALA A 15 5.02 -9.89 3.59
N GLN A 16 5.85 -9.06 2.96
CA GLN A 16 5.36 -7.99 2.08
C GLN A 16 4.67 -8.55 0.83
N GLY A 17 5.24 -9.59 0.21
CA GLY A 17 4.61 -10.31 -0.91
C GLY A 17 3.20 -10.83 -0.58
N VAL A 18 3.00 -11.36 0.64
CA VAL A 18 1.67 -11.74 1.13
C VAL A 18 0.71 -10.55 1.20
N LEU A 19 1.15 -9.42 1.76
CA LEU A 19 0.33 -8.20 1.85
C LEU A 19 -0.03 -7.65 0.47
N GLU A 20 0.91 -7.64 -0.46
CA GLU A 20 0.67 -7.18 -1.83
C GLU A 20 -0.26 -8.13 -2.60
N ALA A 21 -0.14 -9.46 -2.39
CA ALA A 21 -1.07 -10.43 -2.94
C ALA A 21 -2.51 -10.25 -2.40
N ILE A 22 -2.66 -9.93 -1.11
CA ILE A 22 -3.97 -9.58 -0.55
C ILE A 22 -4.47 -8.25 -1.11
N GLY A 23 -3.59 -7.24 -1.17
CA GLY A 23 -3.89 -5.92 -1.72
C GLY A 23 -4.32 -5.96 -3.19
N LEU A 24 -3.76 -6.90 -3.97
CA LEU A 24 -4.17 -7.17 -5.34
C LEU A 24 -5.67 -7.46 -5.44
N LEU A 25 -6.25 -8.22 -4.49
CA LEU A 25 -7.69 -8.48 -4.48
C LEU A 25 -8.53 -7.23 -4.22
N GLU A 26 -7.93 -6.15 -3.70
CA GLU A 26 -8.62 -4.90 -3.44
C GLU A 26 -8.62 -3.94 -4.64
N ASP A 27 -7.63 -4.08 -5.53
CA ASP A 27 -7.49 -3.28 -6.74
C ASP A 27 -8.05 -4.06 -7.97
N PRO A 28 -9.14 -3.59 -8.59
CA PRO A 28 -9.71 -4.27 -9.75
C PRO A 28 -8.80 -4.24 -10.99
N THR A 29 -7.86 -3.30 -11.07
CA THR A 29 -6.95 -3.12 -12.21
C THR A 29 -5.81 -4.14 -12.24
N LEU A 30 -5.51 -4.78 -11.11
CA LEU A 30 -4.44 -5.76 -10.97
C LEU A 30 -4.92 -7.19 -11.24
N GLY A 31 -4.10 -7.96 -11.95
CA GLY A 31 -4.37 -9.33 -12.40
C GLY A 31 -3.53 -10.40 -11.71
N SER A 32 -2.25 -10.13 -11.45
CA SER A 32 -1.33 -11.11 -10.85
C SER A 32 -0.19 -10.44 -10.08
N VAL A 33 0.48 -11.22 -9.24
CA VAL A 33 1.68 -10.83 -8.49
C VAL A 33 2.81 -11.81 -8.81
N ARG A 34 4.03 -11.30 -8.89
CA ARG A 34 5.25 -12.09 -8.96
C ARG A 34 6.15 -11.70 -7.80
N VAL A 35 6.56 -12.68 -7.00
CA VAL A 35 7.55 -12.50 -5.92
C VAL A 35 8.86 -13.13 -6.39
N GLU A 36 9.96 -12.43 -6.22
CA GLU A 36 11.22 -12.59 -6.97
C GLU A 36 11.04 -12.22 -8.45
N GLY A 37 11.15 -10.91 -8.72
CA GLY A 37 10.98 -10.33 -10.05
C GLY A 37 11.93 -10.89 -11.10
N THR A 38 11.71 -10.49 -12.34
CA THR A 38 12.54 -10.93 -13.47
C THR A 38 13.91 -10.25 -13.50
N ASP A 39 13.97 -9.03 -12.97
CA ASP A 39 15.18 -8.24 -12.83
C ASP A 39 15.62 -8.17 -11.37
N ASP A 40 16.93 -8.28 -11.11
CA ASP A 40 17.53 -8.17 -9.77
C ASP A 40 17.21 -6.83 -9.04
N ALA A 41 16.70 -5.84 -9.77
CA ALA A 41 16.27 -4.55 -9.25
C ALA A 41 14.83 -4.56 -8.68
N VAL A 42 14.09 -5.67 -8.81
CA VAL A 42 12.68 -5.77 -8.40
C VAL A 42 12.45 -7.07 -7.66
N ASP A 43 11.98 -6.98 -6.42
CA ASP A 43 11.70 -8.15 -5.58
C ASP A 43 10.22 -8.58 -5.68
N ILE A 44 9.31 -7.65 -5.97
CA ILE A 44 7.87 -7.91 -6.14
C ILE A 44 7.36 -7.10 -7.32
N GLU A 45 6.61 -7.74 -8.21
CA GLU A 45 5.94 -7.13 -9.35
C GLU A 45 4.42 -7.33 -9.22
N LEU A 46 3.66 -6.25 -9.43
CA LEU A 46 2.22 -6.28 -9.57
C LEU A 46 1.87 -6.00 -11.03
N LEU A 47 1.20 -6.97 -11.64
CA LEU A 47 0.85 -6.96 -13.04
C LEU A 47 -0.62 -6.56 -13.19
N ALA A 48 -0.91 -5.73 -14.19
CA ALA A 48 -2.25 -5.41 -14.59
C ALA A 48 -2.95 -6.64 -15.21
N ARG A 49 -4.26 -6.54 -15.43
CA ARG A 49 -5.07 -7.62 -16.03
C ARG A 49 -4.63 -8.04 -17.43
N ASP A 50 -3.94 -7.17 -18.16
CA ASP A 50 -3.38 -7.43 -19.48
C ASP A 50 -1.95 -8.00 -19.43
N GLY A 51 -1.42 -8.26 -18.23
CA GLY A 51 -0.08 -8.79 -18.00
C GLY A 51 1.03 -7.72 -18.02
N THR A 52 0.71 -6.44 -18.21
CA THR A 52 1.71 -5.36 -18.17
C THR A 52 2.13 -5.05 -16.74
N LEU A 53 3.39 -4.64 -16.55
CA LEU A 53 3.89 -4.22 -15.24
C LEU A 53 3.23 -2.91 -14.81
N SER A 54 2.49 -2.94 -13.71
CA SER A 54 1.79 -1.78 -13.14
C SER A 54 2.60 -1.15 -12.01
N HIS A 55 3.12 -1.97 -11.10
CA HIS A 55 3.89 -1.54 -9.95
C HIS A 55 5.03 -2.51 -9.63
N ALA A 56 6.23 -1.98 -9.44
CA ALA A 56 7.41 -2.73 -9.04
C ALA A 56 7.88 -2.29 -7.66
N ILE A 57 8.33 -3.25 -6.84
CA ILE A 57 8.78 -3.00 -5.49
C ILE A 57 10.15 -3.64 -5.31
N GLN A 58 11.13 -2.86 -4.85
CA GLN A 58 12.35 -3.39 -4.28
C GLN A 58 12.25 -3.30 -2.76
N VAL A 59 12.35 -4.45 -2.11
CA VAL A 59 12.38 -4.60 -0.67
C VAL A 59 13.83 -4.62 -0.18
N LYS A 60 14.16 -3.74 0.76
CA LYS A 60 15.47 -3.76 1.42
C LYS A 60 15.32 -3.58 2.92
N VAL A 61 15.91 -4.49 3.69
CA VAL A 61 16.00 -4.35 5.14
C VAL A 61 17.24 -3.57 5.54
N ARG A 62 17.19 -2.91 6.69
CA ARG A 62 18.33 -2.21 7.29
C ARG A 62 18.47 -2.57 8.76
N ALA A 63 19.69 -2.78 9.23
CA ALA A 63 19.92 -2.92 10.67
C ALA A 63 19.53 -1.61 11.40
N PRO A 64 18.99 -1.68 12.62
CA PRO A 64 18.42 -0.52 13.33
C PRO A 64 19.38 0.67 13.50
N ASP A 65 20.67 0.39 13.66
CA ASP A 65 21.72 1.40 13.86
C ASP A 65 22.14 2.12 12.57
N TYR A 66 21.69 1.65 11.42
CA TYR A 66 22.03 2.21 10.12
C TYR A 66 20.85 2.91 9.48
N THR A 67 21.17 3.89 8.63
CA THR A 67 20.17 4.62 7.86
C THR A 67 20.41 4.46 6.36
N TRP A 68 19.37 4.69 5.57
CA TRP A 68 19.49 4.87 4.13
C TRP A 68 19.92 6.30 3.84
N GLY A 69 21.04 6.43 3.14
CA GLY A 69 21.54 7.68 2.61
C GLY A 69 21.30 7.77 1.11
N GLU A 70 21.47 8.97 0.58
CA GLU A 70 21.24 9.31 -0.83
C GLU A 70 21.89 8.35 -1.82
N SER A 71 23.21 8.12 -1.72
CA SER A 71 23.93 7.28 -2.70
C SER A 71 23.39 5.86 -2.77
N ALA A 72 23.00 5.28 -1.64
CA ALA A 72 22.45 3.92 -1.59
C ALA A 72 21.05 3.84 -2.23
N LEU A 73 20.22 4.87 -2.01
CA LEU A 73 18.89 4.96 -2.61
C LEU A 73 18.97 5.23 -4.11
N LEU A 74 19.77 6.22 -4.53
CA LEU A 74 19.96 6.54 -5.93
C LEU A 74 20.55 5.37 -6.73
N ALA A 75 21.40 4.54 -6.13
CA ALA A 75 21.92 3.34 -6.79
C ALA A 75 20.81 2.34 -7.15
N VAL A 76 19.78 2.20 -6.30
CA VAL A 76 18.63 1.31 -6.57
C VAL A 76 17.69 1.95 -7.59
N LEU A 77 17.36 3.23 -7.38
CA LEU A 77 16.46 4.00 -8.26
C LEU A 77 17.01 4.06 -9.69
N LYS A 78 18.32 4.26 -9.87
CA LYS A 78 18.95 4.27 -11.20
C LYS A 78 18.90 2.90 -11.89
N ARG A 79 18.99 1.80 -11.15
CA ARG A 79 18.83 0.45 -11.74
C ARG A 79 17.40 0.22 -12.23
N TRP A 80 16.40 0.67 -11.46
CA TRP A 80 15.01 0.65 -11.92
C TRP A 80 14.83 1.50 -13.19
N ALA A 81 15.32 2.74 -13.19
CA ALA A 81 15.06 3.72 -14.23
C ALA A 81 15.58 3.34 -15.64
N VAL A 82 16.49 2.37 -15.74
CA VAL A 82 17.01 1.88 -17.03
C VAL A 82 16.28 0.63 -17.54
N LEU A 83 15.34 0.08 -16.77
CA LEU A 83 14.52 -1.04 -17.23
C LEU A 83 13.47 -0.58 -18.24
N PRO A 84 13.10 -1.41 -19.24
CA PRO A 84 12.14 -1.04 -20.27
C PRO A 84 10.78 -0.57 -19.72
N ASP A 85 10.30 -1.22 -18.64
CA ASP A 85 8.99 -0.93 -18.06
C ASP A 85 8.97 0.34 -17.19
N ALA A 86 10.14 0.91 -16.87
CA ALA A 86 10.27 2.01 -15.91
C ALA A 86 9.56 3.31 -16.31
N ALA A 87 9.35 3.52 -17.62
CA ALA A 87 8.60 4.67 -18.12
C ALA A 87 7.08 4.55 -17.85
N HIS A 88 6.57 3.32 -17.78
CA HIS A 88 5.14 3.04 -17.77
C HIS A 88 4.66 2.63 -16.38
N ALA A 89 5.42 1.79 -15.68
CA ALA A 89 5.15 1.32 -14.34
C ALA A 89 5.54 2.34 -13.26
N SER A 90 4.97 2.17 -12.08
CA SER A 90 5.41 2.87 -10.86
C SER A 90 6.39 2.02 -10.06
N PHE A 91 7.24 2.66 -9.25
CA PHE A 91 8.26 1.96 -8.46
C PHE A 91 8.23 2.33 -6.99
N GLU A 92 8.50 1.37 -6.13
CA GLU A 92 8.62 1.59 -4.70
C GLU A 92 9.91 0.98 -4.15
N PHE A 93 10.69 1.82 -3.46
CA PHE A 93 11.69 1.34 -2.53
C PHE A 93 11.04 1.13 -1.16
N LEU A 94 10.84 -0.13 -0.78
CA LEU A 94 10.22 -0.54 0.48
C LEU A 94 11.29 -0.96 1.49
N THR A 95 11.23 -0.41 2.69
CA THR A 95 12.23 -0.69 3.73
C THR A 95 11.66 -0.68 5.14
N ASP A 96 12.20 -1.51 6.03
CA ASP A 96 11.99 -1.39 7.48
C ASP A 96 12.97 -0.40 8.15
N GLY A 97 14.04 -0.06 7.44
CA GLY A 97 15.07 0.88 7.84
C GLY A 97 14.65 2.35 7.87
N ARG A 98 15.40 3.13 8.65
CA ARG A 98 15.24 4.60 8.75
C ARG A 98 15.94 5.33 7.61
N LEU A 99 15.36 6.44 7.14
CA LEU A 99 16.06 7.38 6.26
C LEU A 99 16.91 8.35 7.07
N GLY A 100 18.17 8.52 6.67
CA GLY A 100 19.04 9.58 7.18
C GLY A 100 18.66 10.95 6.57
N PRO A 101 19.32 12.05 6.98
CA PRO A 101 19.04 13.37 6.41
C PRO A 101 19.14 13.42 4.87
N SER A 102 20.17 12.79 4.29
CA SER A 102 20.33 12.71 2.84
C SER A 102 19.31 11.77 2.18
N GLY A 103 18.90 10.69 2.86
CA GLY A 103 17.83 9.82 2.35
C GLY A 103 16.45 10.49 2.33
N ARG A 104 16.14 11.31 3.33
CA ARG A 104 14.92 12.14 3.35
C ARG A 104 14.91 13.16 2.22
N ARG A 105 16.06 13.70 1.84
CA ARG A 105 16.20 14.60 0.68
C ARG A 105 15.80 13.90 -0.62
N VAL A 106 16.20 12.64 -0.80
CA VAL A 106 15.75 11.81 -1.95
C VAL A 106 14.24 11.60 -1.91
N GLN A 107 13.68 11.22 -0.75
CA GLN A 107 12.24 11.02 -0.60
C GLN A 107 11.45 12.28 -1.00
N GLN A 108 11.85 13.45 -0.50
CA GLN A 108 11.22 14.73 -0.82
C GLN A 108 11.33 15.09 -2.31
N ALA A 109 12.47 14.77 -2.94
CA ALA A 109 12.65 15.01 -4.37
C ALA A 109 11.75 14.10 -5.23
N LEU A 110 11.57 12.84 -4.83
CA LEU A 110 10.62 11.91 -5.48
C LEU A 110 9.17 12.36 -5.29
N GLU A 111 8.79 12.78 -4.08
CA GLU A 111 7.46 13.34 -3.80
C GLU A 111 7.19 14.59 -4.65
N ALA A 112 8.16 15.49 -4.76
CA ALA A 112 8.06 16.67 -5.61
C ALA A 112 7.94 16.29 -7.10
N ALA A 113 8.71 15.30 -7.58
CA ALA A 113 8.64 14.82 -8.95
C ALA A 113 7.28 14.19 -9.29
N ALA A 114 6.67 13.45 -8.35
CA ALA A 114 5.32 12.91 -8.50
C ALA A 114 4.24 14.00 -8.65
N GLU A 115 4.51 15.21 -8.15
CA GLU A 115 3.68 16.41 -8.34
C GLU A 115 4.05 17.23 -9.58
N GLY A 116 4.95 16.72 -10.44
CA GLY A 116 5.43 17.40 -11.65
C GLY A 116 6.58 18.39 -11.40
N ARG A 117 7.10 18.49 -10.18
CA ARG A 117 8.25 19.34 -9.83
C ARG A 117 9.55 18.54 -9.90
N THR A 118 10.03 18.26 -11.10
CA THR A 118 11.19 17.38 -11.35
C THR A 118 12.55 18.01 -11.02
N GLY A 119 12.64 19.33 -10.85
CA GLY A 119 13.89 20.06 -10.62
C GLY A 119 14.77 19.50 -9.47
N PRO A 120 14.23 19.30 -8.25
CA PRO A 120 14.98 18.72 -7.14
C PRO A 120 15.53 17.31 -7.44
N LEU A 121 14.76 16.48 -8.15
CA LEU A 121 15.20 15.14 -8.53
C LEU A 121 16.33 15.19 -9.56
N ALA A 122 16.22 16.08 -10.55
CA ALA A 122 17.25 16.30 -11.56
C ALA A 122 18.57 16.78 -10.93
N GLU A 123 18.51 17.68 -9.93
CA GLU A 123 19.68 18.14 -9.17
C GLU A 123 20.38 16.98 -8.44
N LEU A 124 19.63 16.12 -7.75
CA LEU A 124 20.19 14.94 -7.06
C LEU A 124 20.83 13.95 -8.03
N LEU A 125 20.28 13.82 -9.25
CA LEU A 125 20.78 12.92 -10.27
C LEU A 125 21.98 13.51 -11.04
N GLY A 126 22.17 14.83 -10.98
CA GLY A 126 23.14 15.54 -11.82
C GLY A 126 22.74 15.54 -13.30
N ALA A 127 21.43 15.58 -13.58
CA ALA A 127 20.85 15.40 -14.91
C ALA A 127 19.89 16.54 -15.29
N GLY A 128 19.42 16.55 -16.53
CA GLY A 128 18.36 17.47 -16.99
C GLY A 128 16.98 17.04 -16.49
N VAL A 129 16.02 17.96 -16.43
CA VAL A 129 14.62 17.64 -16.04
C VAL A 129 13.92 16.72 -17.05
N ASP A 130 14.31 16.81 -18.32
CA ASP A 130 13.80 15.98 -19.42
C ASP A 130 14.62 14.69 -19.61
N ASP A 131 15.56 14.40 -18.70
CA ASP A 131 16.33 13.16 -18.75
C ASP A 131 15.39 11.95 -18.57
N PRO A 132 15.50 10.90 -19.42
CA PRO A 132 14.67 9.71 -19.29
C PRO A 132 14.65 9.09 -17.89
N VAL A 133 15.76 9.17 -17.15
CA VAL A 133 15.86 8.69 -15.77
C VAL A 133 14.97 9.53 -14.84
N CYS A 134 14.95 10.85 -15.00
CA CYS A 134 14.08 11.74 -14.24
C CYS A 134 12.60 11.44 -14.54
N ILE A 135 12.25 11.19 -15.79
CA ILE A 135 10.90 10.84 -16.22
C ILE A 135 10.45 9.51 -15.60
N ALA A 136 11.29 8.46 -15.72
CA ALA A 136 11.00 7.15 -15.14
C ALA A 136 10.83 7.20 -13.61
N LEU A 137 11.66 8.00 -12.94
CA LEU A 137 11.60 8.17 -11.49
C LEU A 137 10.49 9.11 -11.01
N GLY A 138 9.79 9.81 -11.92
CA GLY A 138 8.63 10.63 -11.56
C GLY A 138 7.46 9.83 -10.95
N LYS A 139 7.44 8.50 -11.15
CA LYS A 139 6.46 7.57 -10.55
C LYS A 139 7.07 6.71 -9.44
N ALA A 140 8.28 7.02 -9.00
CA ALA A 140 8.95 6.29 -7.93
C ALA A 140 8.67 6.90 -6.56
N ARG A 141 8.60 6.07 -5.52
CA ARG A 141 8.47 6.52 -4.13
C ARG A 141 9.29 5.68 -3.16
N ILE A 142 9.45 6.18 -1.94
CA ILE A 142 10.06 5.44 -0.83
C ILE A 142 8.98 5.21 0.24
N ARG A 143 8.74 3.94 0.59
CA ARG A 143 7.85 3.55 1.69
C ARG A 143 8.67 2.94 2.83
N GLN A 144 8.47 3.49 4.03
CA GLN A 144 9.05 2.93 5.26
C GLN A 144 7.97 2.16 6.01
N ASP A 145 8.18 0.86 6.24
CA ASP A 145 7.30 0.01 7.01
C ASP A 145 8.11 -0.71 8.12
N PRO A 146 8.24 -0.11 9.32
CA PRO A 146 9.14 -0.59 10.37
C PRO A 146 8.59 -1.80 11.15
N HIS A 147 7.51 -2.42 10.69
CA HIS A 147 6.91 -3.57 11.35
C HIS A 147 7.77 -4.83 11.16
N SER A 148 7.80 -5.69 12.19
CA SER A 148 8.43 -7.00 12.09
C SER A 148 7.64 -7.92 11.17
N THR A 149 8.29 -8.97 10.65
CA THR A 149 7.64 -10.01 9.85
C THR A 149 6.37 -10.56 10.50
N SER A 150 6.41 -10.86 11.82
CA SER A 150 5.24 -11.34 12.55
C SER A 150 4.11 -10.30 12.60
N ALA A 151 4.44 -9.02 12.74
CA ALA A 151 3.43 -7.95 12.72
C ALA A 151 2.81 -7.75 11.33
N LEU A 152 3.61 -7.91 10.26
CA LEU A 152 3.11 -7.89 8.88
C LEU A 152 2.17 -9.06 8.59
N LEU A 153 2.51 -10.28 9.05
CA LEU A 153 1.63 -11.44 8.92
C LEU A 153 0.34 -11.29 9.74
N ALA A 154 0.42 -10.78 10.97
CA ALA A 154 -0.78 -10.46 11.77
C ALA A 154 -1.68 -9.41 11.09
N ARG A 155 -1.08 -8.44 10.39
CA ARG A 155 -1.83 -7.48 9.56
C ARG A 155 -2.50 -8.17 8.37
N ALA A 156 -1.82 -9.09 7.70
CA ALA A 156 -2.40 -9.90 6.63
C ALA A 156 -3.60 -10.72 7.14
N GLU A 157 -3.48 -11.38 8.30
CA GLU A 157 -4.58 -12.11 8.94
C GLU A 157 -5.78 -11.21 9.22
N HIS A 158 -5.53 -9.97 9.68
CA HIS A 158 -6.58 -9.00 9.92
C HIS A 158 -7.31 -8.60 8.62
N GLN A 159 -6.57 -8.40 7.52
CA GLN A 159 -7.15 -8.09 6.22
C GLN A 159 -7.98 -9.26 5.69
N VAL A 160 -7.47 -10.49 5.77
CA VAL A 160 -8.21 -11.69 5.34
C VAL A 160 -9.47 -11.91 6.18
N THR A 161 -9.41 -11.67 7.49
CA THR A 161 -10.57 -11.70 8.39
C THR A 161 -11.71 -10.81 7.89
N ALA A 162 -11.39 -9.64 7.31
CA ALA A 162 -12.38 -8.71 6.76
C ALA A 162 -12.97 -9.17 5.41
N MET A 163 -12.33 -10.11 4.73
CA MET A 163 -12.71 -10.61 3.40
C MET A 163 -13.45 -11.95 3.48
N LEU A 164 -13.23 -12.73 4.54
CA LEU A 164 -13.85 -14.04 4.70
C LEU A 164 -15.38 -13.94 4.83
N PRO A 165 -16.13 -14.90 4.26
CA PRO A 165 -17.57 -14.99 4.48
C PRO A 165 -17.87 -15.29 5.96
N SER A 166 -19.08 -14.93 6.41
CA SER A 166 -19.52 -15.06 7.81
C SER A 166 -19.17 -16.42 8.43
N ALA A 167 -18.35 -16.41 9.48
CA ALA A 167 -18.06 -17.59 10.30
C ALA A 167 -19.09 -17.77 11.44
N ARG A 168 -19.11 -18.96 12.04
CA ARG A 168 -19.99 -19.26 13.19
C ARG A 168 -19.57 -18.49 14.44
N THR A 169 -18.26 -18.31 14.65
CA THR A 169 -17.69 -17.57 15.78
C THR A 169 -16.50 -16.71 15.34
N GLU A 170 -16.13 -15.71 16.16
CA GLU A 170 -14.92 -14.90 15.92
C GLU A 170 -13.62 -15.70 16.06
N ALA A 171 -13.62 -16.75 16.88
CA ALA A 171 -12.47 -17.63 17.03
C ALA A 171 -12.24 -18.45 15.75
N ASP A 172 -13.32 -19.02 15.19
CA ASP A 172 -13.26 -19.74 13.91
C ASP A 172 -12.78 -18.81 12.78
N LEU A 173 -13.25 -17.56 12.76
CA LEU A 173 -12.86 -16.59 11.74
C LEU A 173 -11.35 -16.28 11.80
N ARG A 174 -10.80 -16.08 13.01
CA ARG A 174 -9.37 -15.84 13.22
C ARG A 174 -8.53 -17.04 12.81
N GLU A 175 -8.93 -18.25 13.20
CA GLU A 175 -8.23 -19.47 12.82
C GLU A 175 -8.26 -19.70 11.30
N GLN A 176 -9.41 -19.43 10.66
CA GLN A 176 -9.53 -19.50 9.19
C GLN A 176 -8.61 -18.50 8.49
N ALA A 177 -8.55 -17.26 8.98
CA ALA A 177 -7.67 -16.23 8.42
C ALA A 177 -6.19 -16.60 8.56
N ALA A 178 -5.76 -17.08 9.74
CA ALA A 178 -4.40 -17.55 9.97
C ALA A 178 -4.02 -18.70 9.01
N LYS A 179 -4.89 -19.72 8.88
CA LYS A 179 -4.66 -20.83 7.94
C LYS A 179 -4.63 -20.36 6.49
N ALA A 180 -5.46 -19.40 6.12
CA ALA A 180 -5.49 -18.82 4.78
C ALA A 180 -4.19 -18.08 4.45
N VAL A 181 -3.70 -17.25 5.38
CA VAL A 181 -2.42 -16.55 5.25
C VAL A 181 -1.25 -17.54 5.19
N ASP A 182 -1.22 -18.57 6.04
CA ASP A 182 -0.19 -19.62 6.01
C ASP A 182 -0.14 -20.36 4.66
N ARG A 183 -1.31 -20.69 4.10
CA ARG A 183 -1.39 -21.31 2.76
C ARG A 183 -0.85 -20.39 1.68
N LEU A 184 -1.23 -19.11 1.71
CA LEU A 184 -0.75 -18.12 0.75
C LEU A 184 0.75 -17.90 0.87
N PHE A 185 1.27 -17.76 2.09
CA PHE A 185 2.69 -17.61 2.37
C PHE A 185 3.51 -18.77 1.79
N ARG A 186 3.10 -20.02 2.07
CA ARG A 186 3.78 -21.22 1.52
C ARG A 186 3.71 -21.27 0.01
N ALA A 187 2.53 -21.01 -0.56
CA ALA A 187 2.35 -21.02 -2.01
C ALA A 187 3.19 -19.95 -2.71
N LEU A 188 3.26 -18.72 -2.17
CA LEU A 188 4.12 -17.66 -2.73
C LEU A 188 5.60 -18.04 -2.64
N PHE A 189 6.03 -18.62 -1.53
CA PHE A 189 7.40 -19.08 -1.36
C PHE A 189 7.77 -20.18 -2.38
N ASP A 190 6.86 -21.13 -2.61
CA ASP A 190 7.04 -22.19 -3.61
C ASP A 190 7.11 -21.62 -5.03
N PHE A 191 6.23 -20.67 -5.37
CA PHE A 191 6.25 -19.99 -6.67
C PHE A 191 7.53 -19.18 -6.87
N ALA A 192 7.93 -18.37 -5.89
CA ALA A 192 9.15 -17.56 -5.93
C ALA A 192 10.42 -18.39 -6.10
N SER A 193 10.42 -19.63 -5.61
CA SER A 193 11.55 -20.55 -5.72
C SER A 193 11.68 -21.21 -7.10
N ASN A 194 10.73 -20.98 -8.02
CA ASN A 194 10.78 -21.59 -9.34
C ASN A 194 11.90 -20.97 -10.19
N PRO A 195 12.79 -21.76 -10.82
CA PRO A 195 13.86 -21.21 -11.66
C PRO A 195 13.31 -20.41 -12.87
N GLU A 196 12.14 -20.77 -13.39
CA GLU A 196 11.51 -20.11 -14.52
C GLU A 196 10.66 -18.91 -14.09
N PRO A 197 10.99 -17.66 -14.51
CA PRO A 197 10.27 -16.47 -14.04
C PRO A 197 8.77 -16.46 -14.35
N GLN A 198 8.35 -16.98 -15.51
CA GLN A 198 6.94 -17.10 -15.88
C GLN A 198 6.13 -18.01 -14.93
N LEU A 199 6.79 -18.92 -14.22
CA LEU A 199 6.15 -19.82 -13.26
C LEU A 199 6.14 -19.25 -11.83
N ARG A 200 6.72 -18.08 -11.61
CA ARG A 200 6.69 -17.36 -10.32
C ARG A 200 5.47 -16.45 -10.17
N GLU A 201 4.66 -16.34 -11.21
CA GLU A 201 3.48 -15.49 -11.25
C GLU A 201 2.26 -16.21 -10.64
N MET A 202 1.60 -15.56 -9.69
CA MET A 202 0.37 -16.04 -9.07
C MET A 202 -0.79 -15.11 -9.45
N ASP A 203 -1.78 -15.68 -10.14
CA ASP A 203 -2.97 -14.92 -10.57
C ASP A 203 -3.96 -14.67 -9.43
N ARG A 204 -4.82 -13.68 -9.66
CA ARG A 204 -5.90 -13.28 -8.75
C ARG A 204 -6.81 -14.42 -8.31
N GLN A 205 -7.20 -15.31 -9.23
CA GLN A 205 -8.12 -16.41 -8.93
C GLN A 205 -7.47 -17.40 -7.98
N ARG A 206 -6.18 -17.69 -8.20
CA ARG A 206 -5.39 -18.57 -7.34
C ARG A 206 -5.21 -17.98 -5.95
N ILE A 207 -4.88 -16.70 -5.84
CA ILE A 207 -4.77 -15.99 -4.55
C ILE A 207 -6.10 -16.08 -3.79
N ALA A 208 -7.20 -15.72 -4.46
CA ALA A 208 -8.53 -15.74 -3.86
C ALA A 208 -8.94 -17.15 -3.37
N ALA A 209 -8.63 -18.19 -4.17
CA ALA A 209 -8.88 -19.57 -3.80
C ALA A 209 -8.05 -20.02 -2.58
N LEU A 210 -6.78 -19.64 -2.48
CA LEU A 210 -5.92 -19.94 -1.33
C LEU A 210 -6.45 -19.29 -0.04
N LEU A 211 -6.95 -18.06 -0.18
CA LEU A 211 -7.54 -17.28 0.90
C LEU A 211 -8.96 -17.72 1.27
N GLY A 212 -9.66 -18.46 0.39
CA GLY A 212 -11.05 -18.85 0.60
C GLY A 212 -12.03 -17.69 0.44
N VAL A 213 -11.70 -16.71 -0.40
CA VAL A 213 -12.50 -15.51 -0.66
C VAL A 213 -12.86 -15.44 -2.16
N PRO A 214 -13.98 -14.79 -2.53
CA PRO A 214 -14.25 -14.45 -3.93
C PRO A 214 -13.13 -13.59 -4.54
N ALA A 215 -12.72 -13.89 -5.77
CA ALA A 215 -11.72 -13.11 -6.49
C ALA A 215 -12.17 -11.69 -6.80
N GLU A 216 -13.47 -11.50 -7.03
CA GLU A 216 -14.08 -10.20 -7.30
C GLU A 216 -14.99 -9.83 -6.13
N GLN A 217 -14.42 -9.21 -5.09
CA GLN A 217 -15.19 -8.62 -3.99
C GLN A 217 -15.31 -7.11 -4.18
N SER A 218 -16.55 -6.63 -4.25
CA SER A 218 -16.79 -5.19 -4.19
C SER A 218 -16.41 -4.64 -2.81
N PRO A 219 -15.91 -3.38 -2.72
CA PRO A 219 -15.69 -2.72 -1.43
C PRO A 219 -16.91 -2.73 -0.51
N ALA A 220 -18.12 -2.70 -1.07
CA ALA A 220 -19.38 -2.73 -0.32
C ALA A 220 -19.59 -4.06 0.42
N GLN A 221 -19.21 -5.20 -0.17
CA GLN A 221 -19.31 -6.51 0.47
C GLN A 221 -18.37 -6.60 1.68
N ARG A 222 -17.14 -6.09 1.55
CA ARG A 222 -16.14 -6.06 2.63
C ARG A 222 -16.55 -5.15 3.78
N TRP A 223 -17.10 -3.97 3.48
CA TRP A 223 -17.55 -3.02 4.51
C TRP A 223 -18.56 -3.65 5.48
N SER A 224 -19.49 -4.46 4.97
CA SER A 224 -20.49 -5.11 5.82
C SER A 224 -19.88 -5.95 6.95
N ALA A 225 -18.74 -6.61 6.70
CA ALA A 225 -18.05 -7.47 7.67
C ALA A 225 -17.30 -6.67 8.75
N VAL A 226 -16.74 -5.52 8.40
CA VAL A 226 -15.91 -4.70 9.33
C VAL A 226 -16.66 -3.54 9.99
N ARG A 227 -17.85 -3.18 9.48
CA ARG A 227 -18.63 -2.01 9.91
C ARG A 227 -18.84 -1.96 11.42
N LYS A 228 -19.26 -3.07 12.04
CA LYS A 228 -19.56 -3.11 13.48
C LYS A 228 -18.32 -2.79 14.32
N ARG A 229 -17.21 -3.49 14.07
CA ARG A 229 -15.93 -3.30 14.77
C ARG A 229 -15.37 -1.90 14.52
N TYR A 230 -15.47 -1.39 13.29
CA TYR A 230 -15.06 -0.02 12.98
C TYR A 230 -15.87 0.99 13.78
N LEU A 231 -17.20 0.86 13.84
CA LEU A 231 -18.05 1.77 14.60
C LEU A 231 -17.79 1.68 16.11
N GLU A 232 -17.49 0.49 16.64
CA GLU A 232 -17.08 0.30 18.04
C GLU A 232 -15.72 0.94 18.33
N ALA A 233 -14.73 0.73 17.47
CA ALA A 233 -13.42 1.37 17.58
C ALA A 233 -13.54 2.89 17.48
N ALA A 234 -14.28 3.41 16.50
CA ALA A 234 -14.56 4.84 16.36
C ALA A 234 -15.24 5.41 17.60
N ARG A 235 -16.21 4.69 18.20
CA ARG A 235 -16.83 5.09 19.47
C ARG A 235 -15.83 5.13 20.63
N SER A 236 -14.90 4.18 20.69
CA SER A 236 -13.87 4.11 21.74
C SER A 236 -12.74 5.14 21.58
N CYS A 237 -12.52 5.65 20.37
CA CYS A 237 -11.52 6.69 20.11
C CYS A 237 -12.01 8.11 20.46
N ILE A 238 -13.29 8.29 20.78
CA ILE A 238 -13.88 9.61 21.05
C ILE A 238 -13.84 9.88 22.56
N GLU A 239 -12.70 10.36 23.05
CA GLU A 239 -12.69 11.22 24.24
C GLU A 239 -12.02 12.59 24.04
N GLN A 240 -11.34 12.89 22.91
CA GLN A 240 -10.51 14.11 22.87
C GLN A 240 -10.66 15.11 21.71
N GLU A 241 -11.38 14.87 20.61
CA GLU A 241 -11.46 15.91 19.56
C GLU A 241 -12.86 16.15 18.98
N VAL A 242 -13.28 17.41 19.02
CA VAL A 242 -14.52 17.95 18.44
C VAL A 242 -14.34 18.10 16.93
N ILE A 243 -15.01 17.28 16.14
CA ILE A 243 -15.00 17.37 14.68
C ILE A 243 -16.12 18.30 14.21
N ALA A 244 -15.78 19.36 13.48
CA ALA A 244 -16.76 20.22 12.81
C ALA A 244 -17.06 19.64 11.41
N PRO A 245 -18.30 19.20 11.12
CA PRO A 245 -18.65 18.74 9.78
C PRO A 245 -18.76 19.93 8.82
N ALA A 246 -18.07 19.86 7.68
CA ALA A 246 -18.25 20.78 6.56
C ALA A 246 -19.00 20.07 5.44
N VAL A 247 -20.22 20.53 5.13
CA VAL A 247 -20.98 20.06 3.97
C VAL A 247 -20.53 20.89 2.77
N ALA A 248 -19.59 20.38 1.98
CA ALA A 248 -19.31 20.96 0.67
C ALA A 248 -20.46 20.60 -0.27
N GLY A 249 -21.20 21.62 -0.73
CA GLY A 249 -22.24 21.46 -1.74
C GLY A 249 -21.66 20.79 -2.98
N ILE A 250 -22.22 19.64 -3.35
CA ILE A 250 -21.78 18.85 -4.51
C ILE A 250 -22.27 19.57 -5.77
N GLN A 251 -21.47 20.49 -6.28
CA GLN A 251 -21.42 20.79 -7.71
C GLN A 251 -19.97 20.68 -8.15
N MET A 252 -19.68 19.62 -8.90
CA MET A 252 -18.42 19.45 -9.62
C MET A 252 -18.21 20.63 -10.58
N ARG A 253 -17.12 21.38 -10.38
CA ARG A 253 -16.19 21.87 -11.43
C ARG A 253 -14.95 22.49 -10.77
N ASP A 254 -13.79 22.01 -11.23
CA ASP A 254 -12.39 22.38 -10.97
C ASP A 254 -11.81 22.28 -9.53
N PRO A 255 -10.64 21.61 -9.35
CA PRO A 255 -9.98 21.51 -8.07
C PRO A 255 -9.19 22.81 -7.81
N SER A 256 -9.87 23.84 -7.32
CA SER A 256 -9.21 24.96 -6.65
C SER A 256 -9.29 24.75 -5.14
N VAL A 257 -8.13 24.76 -4.49
CA VAL A 257 -8.00 24.66 -3.03
C VAL A 257 -8.64 25.88 -2.39
N LEU A 258 -9.92 25.79 -2.04
CA LEU A 258 -10.61 26.79 -1.26
C LEU A 258 -10.26 26.61 0.22
N ARG A 259 -9.38 27.48 0.74
CA ARG A 259 -9.35 27.78 2.18
C ARG A 259 -10.67 28.43 2.55
N GLN A 260 -11.63 27.66 3.03
CA GLN A 260 -12.85 28.24 3.59
C GLN A 260 -12.57 28.78 4.99
N HIS A 261 -12.48 30.11 5.08
CA HIS A 261 -12.77 30.84 6.30
C HIS A 261 -14.24 30.64 6.69
N ALA A 262 -14.45 30.49 7.99
CA ALA A 262 -15.70 30.32 8.73
C ALA A 262 -17.02 30.70 8.03
N SER A 263 -17.92 29.73 7.93
CA SER A 263 -19.37 29.98 7.86
C SER A 263 -20.15 28.81 8.46
N GLY A 264 -20.67 29.00 9.68
CA GLY A 264 -22.00 28.51 10.09
C GLY A 264 -22.26 27.03 10.37
N GLY A 265 -21.26 26.16 10.58
CA GLY A 265 -21.50 24.76 10.96
C GLY A 265 -21.80 24.59 12.47
N GLN A 266 -22.98 24.04 12.83
CA GLN A 266 -23.25 23.63 14.21
C GLN A 266 -22.26 22.53 14.61
N LYS A 267 -21.53 22.73 15.72
CA LYS A 267 -20.61 21.73 16.26
C LYS A 267 -21.43 20.57 16.82
N LEU A 268 -21.32 19.41 16.21
CA LEU A 268 -22.00 18.17 16.64
C LEU A 268 -20.96 17.17 17.12
N ARG A 269 -21.31 16.35 18.11
CA ARG A 269 -20.48 15.21 18.52
C ARG A 269 -20.53 14.13 17.44
N VAL A 270 -19.45 13.37 17.25
CA VAL A 270 -19.41 12.27 16.26
C VAL A 270 -20.53 11.25 16.51
N GLY A 271 -20.88 10.99 17.77
CA GLY A 271 -22.02 10.13 18.11
C GLY A 271 -23.37 10.65 17.58
N GLU A 272 -23.55 11.97 17.51
CA GLU A 272 -24.76 12.62 16.97
C GLU A 272 -24.74 12.56 15.43
N LEU A 273 -23.57 12.72 14.80
CA LEU A 273 -23.38 12.58 13.36
C LEU A 273 -23.66 11.15 12.86
N LEU A 274 -23.26 10.14 13.63
CA LEU A 274 -23.51 8.73 13.29
C LEU A 274 -24.97 8.29 13.51
N SER A 275 -25.76 9.10 14.23
CA SER A 275 -27.17 8.80 14.57
C SER A 275 -28.17 9.64 13.76
N GLY A 276 -27.69 10.63 13.01
CA GLY A 276 -28.52 11.51 12.18
C GLY A 276 -29.07 10.82 10.92
N ARG A 277 -30.19 11.34 10.40
CA ARG A 277 -30.70 10.95 9.08
C ARG A 277 -30.06 11.84 8.02
N GLY A 278 -29.30 11.25 7.10
CA GLY A 278 -28.69 11.93 5.97
C GLY A 278 -27.21 11.57 5.78
N PRO A 279 -26.64 11.87 4.60
CA PRO A 279 -25.28 11.47 4.32
C PRO A 279 -24.26 12.34 5.06
N VAL A 280 -23.29 11.69 5.72
CA VAL A 280 -22.19 12.35 6.45
C VAL A 280 -20.87 11.98 5.78
N VAL A 281 -20.08 12.98 5.41
CA VAL A 281 -18.73 12.79 4.86
C VAL A 281 -17.73 13.17 5.94
N LEU A 282 -16.95 12.19 6.40
CA LEU A 282 -15.83 12.40 7.30
C LEU A 282 -14.55 12.40 6.46
N ALA A 283 -13.91 13.56 6.32
CA ALA A 283 -12.61 13.68 5.68
C ALA A 283 -11.51 13.84 6.75
N GLY A 284 -10.61 12.86 6.85
CA GLY A 284 -9.40 12.96 7.66
C GLY A 284 -8.30 13.76 6.95
N ARG A 285 -7.24 14.13 7.68
CA ARG A 285 -6.08 14.87 7.16
C ARG A 285 -5.22 14.10 6.14
N THR A 286 -5.47 12.81 5.94
CA THR A 286 -4.80 11.97 4.94
C THR A 286 -5.68 11.85 3.71
N GLY A 287 -5.36 12.63 2.67
CA GLY A 287 -6.17 12.83 1.46
C GLY A 287 -6.35 11.63 0.52
N THR A 288 -6.83 10.49 1.02
CA THR A 288 -7.25 9.36 0.18
C THR A 288 -8.55 8.77 0.71
N GLY A 289 -9.66 9.12 0.05
CA GLY A 289 -10.96 8.47 0.24
C GLY A 289 -12.06 9.41 0.73
N SER A 290 -12.69 10.14 -0.19
CA SER A 290 -14.01 10.73 0.08
C SER A 290 -15.06 9.63 -0.05
N VAL A 291 -15.46 9.01 1.06
CA VAL A 291 -16.58 8.06 1.05
C VAL A 291 -17.85 8.80 1.44
N LYS A 292 -18.84 8.81 0.52
CA LYS A 292 -20.22 9.16 0.87
C LYS A 292 -20.79 8.04 1.74
N ILE A 293 -21.03 8.33 3.01
CA ILE A 293 -21.84 7.44 3.85
C ILE A 293 -23.27 7.92 3.70
N SER A 294 -24.13 7.15 3.04
CA SER A 294 -25.58 7.30 3.16
C SER A 294 -26.05 6.39 4.30
N VAL A 295 -26.66 6.96 5.33
CA VAL A 295 -27.33 6.23 6.43
C VAL A 295 -28.75 5.89 6.03
#